data_AF-A0A931ZX62-F1
#
_entry.id   AF-A0A931ZX62-F1
#
_cell.length_a   1.000
_cell.length_b   1.000
_cell.length_c   1.000
_cell.angle_alpha   90.00
_cell.angle_beta   90.00
_cell.angle_gamma   90.00
#
_symmetry.space_group_name_H-M   'P 1'
#
loop_
_entity.id
_entity.type
_entity.pdbx_description
1 polymer ?
#
loop_
_entity_poly.entity_id
_entity_poly.type
_entity_poly.pdbx_seq_one_letter_code
_entity_poly.pdbx_strand_id
1 'polypeptide(L)'
;MNIEREIKTLQQEVETIKTRNQRVEADKAWETSLTRNIFIAVVTFILAYVLMLLITESQPLGKALVGSILYLLSTQTYGILKKWWLKKRKI
;
A
#
# COMPACT_ATOMS: atom_id res chain seq x y z
N MET A 1 1.47 20.66 -43.42
CA MET A 1 2.00 21.71 -42.53
C MET A 1 1.18 22.00 -41.27
N ASN A 2 -0.14 22.29 -41.30
CA ASN A 2 -0.90 22.49 -40.04
C ASN A 2 -1.23 21.18 -39.33
N ILE A 3 -1.70 20.20 -40.11
CA ILE A 3 -2.08 18.86 -39.63
C ILE A 3 -0.87 18.12 -39.04
N GLU A 4 0.31 18.20 -39.67
CA GLU A 4 1.53 17.55 -39.14
C GLU A 4 1.98 18.14 -37.80
N ARG A 5 1.75 19.44 -37.59
CA ARG A 5 2.04 20.09 -36.30
C ARG A 5 1.04 19.64 -35.24
N GLU A 6 -0.24 19.59 -35.58
CA GLU A 6 -1.31 19.09 -34.69
C GLU A 6 -1.10 17.61 -34.31
N ILE A 7 -0.70 16.77 -35.26
CA ILE A 7 -0.35 15.37 -34.99
C ILE A 7 0.84 15.29 -34.04
N LYS A 8 1.88 16.11 -34.26
CA LYS A 8 3.08 16.11 -33.41
C LYS A 8 2.77 16.59 -31.99
N THR A 9 1.91 17.60 -31.81
CA THR A 9 1.48 18.07 -30.48
C THR A 9 0.65 17.00 -29.77
N LEU A 10 -0.28 16.36 -30.48
CA LEU A 10 -1.08 15.27 -29.90
C LEU A 10 -0.22 14.06 -29.51
N GLN A 11 0.81 13.72 -30.28
CA GLN A 11 1.75 12.67 -29.92
C GLN A 11 2.48 12.97 -28.60
N GLN A 12 2.93 14.22 -28.41
CA GLN A 12 3.59 14.64 -27.16
C GLN A 12 2.65 14.59 -25.95
N GLU A 13 1.40 15.02 -26.13
CA GLU A 13 0.37 14.92 -25.08
C GLU A 13 0.08 13.46 -24.72
N VAL A 14 -0.03 12.58 -25.72
CA VAL A 14 -0.25 11.14 -25.53
C VAL A 14 0.91 10.50 -24.77
N GLU A 15 2.16 10.82 -25.09
CA GLU A 15 3.32 10.31 -24.34
C GLU A 15 3.34 10.79 -22.89
N THR A 16 2.98 12.06 -22.67
CA THR A 16 2.88 12.64 -21.33
C THR A 16 1.79 11.93 -20.50
N ILE A 17 0.63 11.69 -21.11
CA ILE A 17 -0.48 10.96 -20.47
C ILE A 17 -0.08 9.52 -20.16
N LYS A 18 0.55 8.81 -21.10
CA LYS A 18 1.04 7.44 -20.89
C LYS A 18 2.03 7.36 -19.72
N THR A 19 2.99 8.28 -19.67
CA THR A 19 4.00 8.33 -18.61
C THR A 19 3.36 8.53 -17.23
N ARG A 20 2.36 9.42 -17.14
CA ARG A 20 1.61 9.61 -15.88
C ARG A 20 0.77 8.39 -15.52
N ASN A 21 0.08 7.81 -16.50
CA ASN A 21 -0.81 6.66 -16.28
C ASN A 21 -0.05 5.43 -15.81
N GLN A 22 1.19 5.19 -16.29
CA GLN A 22 2.03 4.10 -15.79
C GLN A 22 2.27 4.18 -14.27
N ARG A 23 2.51 5.38 -13.74
CA ARG A 23 2.67 5.58 -12.28
C ARG A 23 1.37 5.26 -11.53
N VAL A 24 0.25 5.74 -12.06
CA VAL A 24 -1.08 5.52 -11.47
C VAL A 24 -1.48 4.05 -11.53
N GLU A 25 -1.17 3.34 -12.61
CA GLU A 25 -1.45 1.91 -12.74
C GLU A 25 -0.58 1.06 -11.80
N ALA A 26 0.69 1.43 -11.60
CA ALA A 26 1.53 0.80 -10.59
C ALA A 26 0.97 1.01 -9.16
N ASP A 27 0.52 2.22 -8.85
CA ASP A 27 -0.14 2.53 -7.57
C ASP A 27 -1.47 1.81 -7.40
N LYS A 28 -2.32 1.79 -8.44
CA LYS A 28 -3.58 1.02 -8.42
C LYS A 28 -3.31 -0.46 -8.26
N ALA A 29 -2.35 -1.02 -8.97
CA ALA A 29 -2.03 -2.44 -8.87
C ALA A 29 -1.47 -2.81 -7.49
N TRP A 30 -0.80 -1.87 -6.82
CA TRP A 30 -0.41 -1.99 -5.41
C TRP A 30 -1.63 -1.95 -4.48
N GLU A 31 -2.50 -0.96 -4.63
CA GLU A 31 -3.69 -0.79 -3.81
C GLU A 31 -4.69 -1.93 -3.95
N THR A 32 -4.82 -2.47 -5.17
CA THR A 32 -5.69 -3.62 -5.49
C THR A 32 -5.03 -4.96 -5.18
N SER A 33 -3.75 -4.97 -4.75
CA SER A 33 -3.08 -6.21 -4.41
C SER A 33 -3.71 -6.82 -3.15
N LEU A 34 -4.45 -7.92 -3.34
CA LEU A 34 -4.93 -8.77 -2.25
C LEU A 34 -3.78 -9.21 -1.33
N THR A 35 -2.55 -9.24 -1.87
CA THR A 35 -1.31 -9.49 -1.13
C THR A 35 -1.13 -8.55 0.05
N ARG A 36 -1.40 -7.24 -0.10
CA ARG A 36 -1.30 -6.27 1.00
C ARG A 36 -2.32 -6.57 2.10
N ASN A 37 -3.58 -6.74 1.71
CA ASN A 37 -4.66 -6.95 2.67
C ASN A 37 -4.47 -8.27 3.44
N ILE A 38 -4.09 -9.36 2.75
CA ILE A 38 -3.81 -10.64 3.40
C ILE A 38 -2.59 -10.54 4.32
N PHE A 39 -1.50 -9.90 3.88
CA PHE A 39 -0.31 -9.72 4.71
C PHE A 39 -0.60 -8.95 5.99
N ILE A 40 -1.25 -7.78 5.88
CA ILE A 40 -1.60 -6.95 7.04
C ILE A 40 -2.56 -7.70 7.96
N ALA A 41 -3.56 -8.41 7.42
CA ALA A 41 -4.50 -9.19 8.22
C ALA A 41 -3.79 -10.30 9.01
N VAL A 42 -2.90 -11.06 8.36
CA VAL A 42 -2.15 -12.15 9.00
C VAL A 42 -1.23 -11.61 10.10
N VAL A 43 -0.46 -10.55 9.81
CA VAL A 43 0.46 -9.94 10.79
C VAL A 43 -0.32 -9.37 11.98
N THR A 44 -1.42 -8.66 11.71
CA THR A 44 -2.28 -8.07 12.76
C THR A 44 -2.90 -9.16 13.62
N PHE A 45 -3.36 -10.27 13.03
CA PHE A 45 -3.91 -11.40 13.77
C PHE A 45 -2.86 -12.06 14.69
N ILE A 46 -1.66 -12.33 14.16
CA ILE A 46 -0.57 -12.93 14.96
C ILE A 46 -0.19 -12.01 16.12
N LEU A 47 -0.03 -10.71 15.87
CA LEU A 47 0.29 -9.72 16.91
C LEU A 47 -0.82 -9.61 17.95
N ALA A 48 -2.09 -9.57 17.53
CA ALA A 48 -3.23 -9.57 18.45
C ALA A 48 -3.21 -10.81 19.35
N TYR A 49 -3.01 -11.98 18.76
CA TYR A 49 -2.97 -13.25 19.47
C TYR A 49 -1.84 -13.28 20.51
N VAL A 50 -0.62 -12.91 20.12
CA VAL A 50 0.54 -12.86 21.03
C VAL A 50 0.32 -11.84 22.15
N LEU A 51 -0.19 -10.65 21.84
CA LEU A 51 -0.46 -9.62 22.85
C LEU A 51 -1.57 -10.04 23.82
N MET A 52 -2.61 -10.75 23.35
CA MET A 52 -3.64 -11.30 24.22
C MET A 52 -3.09 -12.37 25.17
N LEU A 53 -2.12 -13.19 24.74
CA LEU A 53 -1.47 -14.17 25.62
C LEU A 53 -0.59 -13.50 26.69
N LEU A 54 -0.01 -12.33 26.39
CA LEU A 54 0.84 -11.59 27.31
C LEU A 54 0.06 -10.77 28.36
N ILE A 55 -1.21 -10.45 28.10
CA ILE A 55 -2.02 -9.62 28.98
C ILE A 55 -2.89 -10.48 29.89
N THR A 56 -2.64 -10.41 31.19
CA THR A 56 -3.48 -11.02 32.22
C THR A 56 -4.85 -10.31 32.30
N GLU A 57 -5.92 -11.06 32.58
CA GLU A 57 -7.32 -10.58 32.44
C GLU A 57 -7.67 -9.29 33.19
N SER A 58 -6.90 -8.92 34.22
CA SER A 58 -7.19 -7.85 35.18
C SER A 58 -6.74 -6.44 34.78
N GLN A 59 -6.23 -6.20 33.57
CA GLN A 59 -5.76 -4.87 33.13
C GLN A 59 -6.50 -4.31 31.89
N PRO A 60 -7.59 -3.55 32.07
CA PRO A 60 -8.35 -2.93 30.99
C PRO A 60 -7.54 -1.98 30.10
N LEU A 61 -6.62 -1.22 30.69
CA LEU A 61 -5.77 -0.27 29.95
C LEU A 61 -4.80 -0.97 29.00
N GLY A 62 -4.25 -2.12 29.40
CA GLY A 62 -3.37 -2.93 28.55
C GLY A 62 -4.10 -3.40 27.30
N LYS A 63 -5.34 -3.89 27.44
CA LYS A 63 -6.18 -4.34 26.32
C LYS A 63 -6.54 -3.20 25.36
N ALA A 64 -6.80 -2.00 25.88
CA ALA A 64 -7.09 -0.82 25.05
C ALA A 64 -5.86 -0.36 24.23
N LEU A 65 -4.66 -0.40 24.84
CA LEU A 65 -3.42 -0.03 24.16
C LEU A 65 -3.04 -0.98 23.03
N VAL A 66 -3.37 -2.28 23.14
CA VAL A 66 -3.13 -3.27 22.07
C VAL A 66 -3.76 -2.84 20.76
N GLY A 67 -5.02 -2.38 20.79
CA GLY A 67 -5.72 -1.92 19.60
C GLY A 67 -5.02 -0.73 18.94
N SER A 68 -4.58 0.25 19.73
CA SER A 68 -3.86 1.43 19.24
C SER A 68 -2.49 1.07 18.65
N ILE A 69 -1.74 0.17 19.30
CA ILE A 69 -0.42 -0.28 18.83
C ILE A 69 -0.56 -1.07 17.53
N LEU A 70 -1.52 -2.01 17.45
CA LEU A 70 -1.79 -2.76 16.22
C LEU A 70 -2.18 -1.85 15.07
N TYR A 71 -3.01 -0.84 15.33
CA TYR A 71 -3.40 0.12 14.32
C TYR A 71 -2.19 0.92 13.82
N LEU A 72 -1.35 1.45 14.72
CA LEU A 72 -0.15 2.18 14.33
C LEU A 72 0.83 1.31 13.53
N LEU A 73 1.04 0.05 13.93
CA LEU A 73 1.87 -0.89 13.17
C LEU A 73 1.29 -1.17 11.78
N SER A 74 -0.03 -1.31 11.65
CA SER A 74 -0.68 -1.55 10.36
C SER A 74 -0.48 -0.38 9.38
N THR A 75 -0.51 0.87 9.90
CA THR A 75 -0.35 2.08 9.07
C THR A 75 1.11 2.30 8.66
N GLN A 76 2.08 2.07 9.55
CA GLN A 76 3.51 2.22 9.22
C GLN A 76 4.00 1.15 8.23
N THR A 77 3.42 -0.05 8.28
CA THR A 77 3.75 -1.14 7.37
C THR A 77 3.50 -0.77 5.90
N TYR A 78 2.52 0.11 5.63
CA TYR A 78 2.13 0.54 4.28
C TYR A 78 3.31 1.03 3.43
N GLY A 79 4.15 1.92 3.97
CA GLY A 79 5.24 2.55 3.22
C GLY A 79 6.38 1.58 2.89
N ILE A 80 6.69 0.65 3.80
CA ILE A 80 7.76 -0.34 3.64
C ILE A 80 7.33 -1.43 2.66
N LEU A 81 6.10 -1.91 2.81
CA LEU A 81 5.55 -2.98 1.98
C LEU A 81 5.41 -2.52 0.52
N LYS A 82 5.00 -1.27 0.29
CA LYS A 82 4.90 -0.66 -1.05
C LYS A 82 6.25 -0.65 -1.76
N LYS A 83 7.30 -0.19 -1.06
CA LYS A 83 8.67 -0.17 -1.60
C LYS A 83 9.19 -1.58 -1.93
N TRP A 84 8.92 -2.55 -1.05
CA TRP A 84 9.34 -3.94 -1.27
C TRP A 84 8.64 -4.59 -2.47
N TRP A 85 7.34 -4.37 -2.62
CA TRP A 85 6.56 -4.93 -3.71
C TRP A 85 6.90 -4.31 -5.07
N LEU A 86 7.06 -2.98 -5.14
CA LEU A 86 7.53 -2.29 -6.34
C LEU A 86 8.93 -2.76 -6.76
N LYS A 87 9.82 -3.06 -5.80
CA LYS A 87 11.15 -3.62 -6.11
C LYS A 87 11.09 -5.05 -6.66
N LYS A 88 10.13 -5.85 -6.18
CA LYS A 88 9.99 -7.27 -6.57
C LYS A 88 9.29 -7.43 -7.93
N ARG A 89 8.30 -6.58 -8.19
CA ARG A 89 7.60 -6.50 -9.47
C ARG A 89 8.35 -5.47 -10.30
N LYS A 90 9.44 -5.87 -10.98
CA LYS A 90 10.23 -5.03 -11.90
C LYS A 90 9.30 -4.28 -12.87
N ILE A 91 8.83 -3.11 -12.47
CA ILE A 91 8.11 -2.10 -13.26
C ILE A 91 9.04 -0.90 -13.31
#